data_AF-A0A645HY42-F1
#
_entry.id   AF-A0A645HY42-F1
#
_cell.length_a   1.000
_cell.length_b   1.000
_cell.length_c   1.000
_cell.angle_alpha   90.00
_cell.angle_beta   90.00
_cell.angle_gamma   90.00
#
_symmetry.space_group_name_H-M   'P 1'
#
loop_
_entity.id
_entity.type
_entity.pdbx_description
1 polymer ?
#
loop_
_entity_poly.entity_id
_entity_poly.type
_entity_poly.pdbx_seq_one_letter_code
_entity_poly.pdbx_strand_id
1 'polypeptide(L)'
;MAFELGGGKYKAPVQRVEDFLKGEKTKAIGRVRPSYNPGFTMADLSKVYDKDLTNTLKDAILDMDKKLKGFAHPDAILTGVETRSSSPVRVVRDELTFESESIKGLYPSGEGAGYAGGIVSSAVDGIKSAQALIAKYQPQV
;
A
#
# COMPACT_ATOMS: atom_id res chain seq x y z
N MET A 1 5.79 -13.92 -7.05
CA MET A 1 6.06 -12.95 -8.13
C MET A 1 7.08 -11.87 -7.77
N ALA A 2 6.77 -10.83 -6.97
CA ALA A 2 7.74 -9.74 -6.73
C ALA A 2 9.03 -10.19 -6.00
N PHE A 3 8.92 -11.11 -5.03
CA PHE A 3 10.06 -11.72 -4.35
C PHE A 3 10.98 -12.48 -5.31
N GLU A 4 10.40 -13.26 -6.22
CA GLU A 4 11.13 -14.02 -7.25
C GLU A 4 11.78 -13.07 -8.27
N LEU A 5 11.04 -12.04 -8.70
CA LEU A 5 11.55 -11.01 -9.61
C LEU A 5 12.70 -10.20 -8.97
N GLY A 6 12.66 -10.04 -7.65
CA GLY A 6 13.75 -9.50 -6.83
C GLY A 6 14.94 -10.46 -6.66
N GLY A 7 14.85 -11.71 -7.10
CA GLY A 7 15.92 -12.71 -6.99
C GLY A 7 15.93 -13.52 -5.68
N GLY A 8 14.81 -13.58 -4.96
CA GLY A 8 14.61 -14.52 -3.84
C GLY A 8 15.41 -14.22 -2.55
N LYS A 9 16.06 -13.05 -2.45
CA LYS A 9 16.89 -12.66 -1.30
C LYS A 9 16.33 -11.42 -0.58
N TYR A 10 15.01 -11.26 -0.59
CA TYR A 10 14.29 -10.09 -0.07
C TYR A 10 14.69 -8.74 -0.70
N LYS A 11 15.44 -8.74 -1.80
CA LYS A 11 15.72 -7.55 -2.60
C LYS A 11 14.46 -7.11 -3.34
N ALA A 12 14.29 -5.80 -3.51
CA ALA A 12 13.19 -5.27 -4.30
C ALA A 12 13.52 -5.30 -5.80
N PRO A 13 12.59 -5.72 -6.68
CA PRO A 13 12.73 -5.46 -8.11
C PRO A 13 12.65 -3.95 -8.35
N VAL A 14 13.53 -3.40 -9.18
CA VAL A 14 13.54 -1.96 -9.51
C VAL A 14 13.66 -1.74 -11.01
N GLN A 15 13.09 -0.64 -11.49
CA GLN A 15 13.15 -0.20 -12.88
C GLN A 15 13.17 1.32 -12.94
N ARG A 16 13.95 1.90 -13.86
CA ARG A 16 13.88 3.34 -14.14
C ARG A 16 12.56 3.68 -14.81
N VAL A 17 12.05 4.88 -14.55
CA VAL A 17 10.82 5.36 -15.18
C VAL A 17 10.90 5.35 -16.70
N GLU A 18 12.01 5.80 -17.28
CA GLU A 18 12.19 5.74 -18.75
C GLU A 18 12.05 4.32 -19.30
N ASP A 19 12.74 3.37 -18.67
CA ASP A 19 12.76 1.98 -19.12
C ASP A 19 11.37 1.33 -18.93
N PHE A 20 10.68 1.64 -17.81
CA PHE A 20 9.30 1.19 -17.57
C PHE A 20 8.35 1.72 -18.65
N LEU A 21 8.41 3.01 -18.98
CA LEU A 21 7.59 3.61 -20.02
C LEU A 21 7.85 2.95 -21.38
N LYS A 22 9.11 2.67 -21.72
CA LYS A 22 9.52 1.95 -22.94
C LYS A 22 9.19 0.45 -22.93
N GLY A 23 8.91 -0.14 -21.77
CA GLY A 23 8.71 -1.58 -21.62
C GLY A 23 10.01 -2.38 -21.72
N GLU A 24 11.13 -1.78 -21.30
CA GLU A 24 12.45 -2.37 -21.34
C GLU A 24 13.00 -2.59 -19.93
N LYS A 25 13.83 -3.63 -19.74
CA LYS A 25 14.52 -3.85 -18.47
C LYS A 25 15.65 -2.83 -18.29
N THR A 26 15.73 -2.21 -17.11
CA THR A 26 16.84 -1.33 -16.76
C THR A 26 18.19 -2.04 -16.79
N LYS A 27 19.17 -1.39 -17.45
CA LYS A 27 20.56 -1.87 -17.57
C LYS A 27 21.51 -1.24 -16.55
N ALA A 28 21.25 0.02 -16.18
CA ALA A 28 22.05 0.77 -15.21
C ALA A 28 21.19 1.80 -14.48
N ILE A 29 21.56 2.11 -13.23
CA ILE A 29 20.93 3.17 -12.44
C ILE A 29 21.55 4.51 -12.80
N GLY A 30 20.71 5.54 -12.98
CA GLY A 30 21.14 6.92 -13.24
C GLY A 30 21.48 7.67 -11.95
N ARG A 31 21.08 8.94 -11.83
CA ARG A 31 21.41 9.77 -10.65
C ARG A 31 20.66 9.39 -9.37
N VAL A 32 19.42 8.88 -9.48
CA VAL A 32 18.58 8.52 -8.33
C VAL A 32 18.92 7.09 -7.90
N ARG A 33 19.26 6.90 -6.62
CA ARG A 33 19.61 5.60 -6.06
C ARG A 33 18.41 4.98 -5.34
N PRO A 34 18.12 3.68 -5.51
CA PRO A 34 17.10 2.99 -4.70
C PRO A 34 17.47 3.05 -3.20
N SER A 35 16.50 3.32 -2.35
CA SER A 35 16.68 3.48 -0.90
C SER A 35 16.33 2.24 -0.07
N TYR A 36 15.74 1.20 -0.69
CA TYR A 36 15.32 0.00 0.02
C TYR A 36 16.52 -0.83 0.53
N ASN A 37 16.68 -0.88 1.85
CA ASN A 37 17.89 -1.36 2.54
C ASN A 37 18.33 -2.80 2.23
N PRO A 38 17.43 -3.81 2.15
CA PRO A 38 17.85 -5.17 1.76
C PRO A 38 18.53 -5.25 0.38
N GLY A 39 18.42 -4.18 -0.41
CA GLY A 39 19.00 -4.03 -1.73
C GLY A 39 17.99 -4.28 -2.83
N PHE A 40 18.45 -4.19 -4.07
CA PHE A 40 17.58 -4.25 -5.24
C PHE A 40 18.14 -5.14 -6.34
N THR A 41 17.25 -5.53 -7.24
CA THR A 41 17.55 -6.26 -8.47
C THR A 41 16.89 -5.51 -9.62
N MET A 42 17.67 -5.13 -10.64
CA MET A 42 17.09 -4.53 -11.84
C MET A 42 16.19 -5.55 -12.53
N ALA A 43 14.94 -5.18 -12.76
CA ALA A 43 13.91 -6.06 -13.27
C ALA A 43 12.93 -5.31 -14.18
N ASP A 44 12.08 -6.08 -14.84
CA ASP A 44 10.97 -5.57 -15.64
C ASP A 44 9.68 -5.67 -14.82
N LEU A 45 9.21 -4.53 -14.30
CA LEU A 45 8.06 -4.47 -13.40
C LEU A 45 6.72 -4.69 -14.11
N SER A 46 6.66 -4.59 -15.45
CA SER A 46 5.43 -4.95 -16.18
C SER A 46 5.09 -6.43 -16.07
N LYS A 47 6.02 -7.26 -15.59
CA LYS A 47 5.77 -8.69 -15.29
C LYS A 47 5.02 -8.90 -13.99
N VAL A 48 4.82 -7.85 -13.19
CA VAL A 48 4.21 -7.93 -11.86
C VAL A 48 2.73 -7.59 -11.88
N TYR A 49 2.28 -6.83 -12.87
CA TYR A 49 0.89 -6.42 -13.02
C TYR A 49 0.35 -6.94 -14.34
N ASP A 50 -0.97 -6.98 -14.48
CA ASP A 50 -1.56 -7.18 -15.81
C ASP A 50 -1.27 -5.96 -16.73
N LYS A 51 -1.59 -6.14 -18.01
CA LYS A 51 -1.31 -5.14 -19.05
C LYS A 51 -2.08 -3.84 -18.82
N ASP A 52 -3.32 -3.92 -18.34
CA ASP A 52 -4.20 -2.77 -18.20
C ASP A 52 -3.75 -1.89 -17.04
N LEU A 53 -3.41 -2.50 -15.90
CA LEU A 53 -2.82 -1.80 -14.76
C LEU A 53 -1.45 -1.22 -15.11
N THR A 54 -0.61 -1.96 -15.85
CA THR A 54 0.69 -1.46 -16.32
C THR A 54 0.53 -0.21 -17.18
N ASN A 55 -0.38 -0.22 -18.16
CA ASN A 55 -0.62 0.94 -19.03
C ASN A 55 -1.19 2.12 -18.23
N THR A 56 -2.14 1.86 -17.33
CA THR A 56 -2.70 2.87 -16.44
C THR A 56 -1.61 3.56 -15.61
N LEU A 57 -0.64 2.80 -15.08
CA LEU A 57 0.50 3.36 -14.36
C LEU A 57 1.40 4.23 -15.24
N LYS A 58 1.66 3.81 -16.49
CA LYS A 58 2.44 4.61 -17.45
C LYS A 58 1.76 5.96 -17.72
N ASP A 59 0.47 5.93 -18.00
CA ASP A 59 -0.32 7.14 -18.26
C ASP A 59 -0.35 8.05 -17.02
N ALA A 60 -0.56 7.48 -15.84
CA ALA A 60 -0.57 8.23 -14.59
C ALA A 60 0.77 8.91 -14.28
N ILE A 61 1.92 8.26 -14.55
CA ILE A 61 3.24 8.87 -14.39
C ILE A 61 3.40 10.08 -15.32
N LEU A 62 3.01 9.94 -16.59
CA LEU A 62 3.08 11.02 -17.58
C LEU A 62 2.13 12.18 -17.24
N ASP A 63 0.93 11.87 -16.76
CA ASP A 63 -0.03 12.88 -16.32
C ASP A 63 0.41 13.61 -15.06
N MET A 64 1.07 12.92 -14.14
CA MET A 64 1.66 13.56 -12.96
C MET A 64 2.83 14.48 -13.32
N ASP A 65 3.60 14.19 -14.36
CA ASP A 65 4.67 15.09 -14.83
C ASP A 65 4.14 16.43 -15.35
N LYS A 66 2.94 16.44 -15.94
CA LYS A 66 2.25 17.67 -16.35
C LYS A 66 1.87 18.55 -15.15
N LYS A 67 1.65 17.94 -13.97
CA LYS A 67 1.26 18.63 -12.73
C LYS A 67 2.48 18.99 -11.86
N LEU A 68 3.49 18.12 -11.86
CA LEU A 68 4.72 18.27 -11.10
C LEU A 68 5.90 17.97 -12.01
N LYS A 69 6.49 19.04 -12.56
CA LYS A 69 7.60 18.95 -13.51
C LYS A 69 8.74 18.09 -12.96
N GLY A 70 9.11 17.05 -13.70
CA GLY A 70 10.18 16.12 -13.34
C GLY A 70 9.70 14.88 -12.61
N PHE A 71 8.39 14.69 -12.42
CA PHE A 71 7.83 13.46 -11.88
C PHE A 71 8.18 12.24 -12.76
N ALA A 72 8.18 12.41 -14.08
CA ALA A 72 8.56 11.36 -15.05
C ALA A 72 10.05 11.41 -15.44
N HIS A 73 10.93 11.93 -14.57
CA HIS A 73 12.35 12.06 -14.89
C HIS A 73 12.96 10.69 -15.29
N PRO A 74 13.77 10.60 -16.36
CA PRO A 74 14.27 9.32 -16.88
C PRO A 74 14.99 8.44 -15.85
N ASP A 75 15.77 9.07 -14.98
CA ASP A 75 16.50 8.40 -13.90
C ASP A 75 15.68 8.09 -12.64
N ALA A 76 14.42 8.51 -12.55
CA ALA A 76 13.57 8.19 -11.40
C ALA A 76 13.37 6.67 -11.29
N ILE A 77 13.18 6.17 -10.06
CA ILE A 77 13.16 4.73 -9.78
C ILE A 77 11.79 4.30 -9.31
N LEU A 78 11.23 3.29 -9.96
CA LEU A 78 10.12 2.48 -9.48
C LEU A 78 10.68 1.30 -8.69
N THR A 79 10.15 1.05 -7.49
CA THR A 79 10.65 0.03 -6.57
C THR A 79 9.52 -0.87 -6.09
N GLY A 80 9.69 -2.18 -6.27
CA GLY A 80 8.85 -3.20 -5.66
C GLY A 80 7.38 -3.14 -6.07
N VAL A 81 6.54 -3.65 -5.17
CA VAL A 81 5.08 -3.57 -5.23
C VAL A 81 4.55 -3.08 -3.90
N GLU A 82 3.59 -2.18 -3.96
CA GLU A 82 2.89 -1.69 -2.77
C GLU A 82 1.52 -2.39 -2.71
N THR A 83 1.41 -3.44 -1.90
CA THR A 83 0.22 -4.33 -1.88
C THR A 83 -0.64 -4.19 -0.64
N ARG A 84 -0.25 -3.35 0.32
CA ARG A 84 -0.89 -3.22 1.63
C ARG A 84 -1.28 -1.77 1.92
N SER A 85 -1.97 -1.13 0.98
CA SER A 85 -2.46 0.25 1.14
C SER A 85 -3.65 0.36 2.11
N SER A 86 -4.41 -0.71 2.28
CA SER A 86 -5.51 -0.84 3.23
C SER A 86 -5.79 -2.30 3.51
N SER A 87 -6.60 -2.60 4.54
CA SER A 87 -7.05 -3.98 4.77
C SER A 87 -7.87 -4.49 3.57
N PRO A 88 -7.60 -5.72 3.09
CA PRO A 88 -8.37 -6.35 2.03
C PRO A 88 -9.70 -6.93 2.55
N VAL A 89 -9.95 -6.86 3.85
CA VAL A 89 -11.14 -7.41 4.50
C VAL A 89 -11.77 -6.38 5.42
N ARG A 90 -13.08 -6.50 5.61
CA ARG A 90 -13.82 -5.78 6.63
C ARG A 90 -14.46 -6.78 7.58
N VAL A 91 -14.12 -6.68 8.86
CA VAL A 91 -14.74 -7.49 9.91
C VAL A 91 -15.98 -6.73 10.36
N VAL A 92 -17.16 -7.19 9.93
CA VAL A 92 -18.43 -6.47 10.17
C VAL A 92 -18.71 -6.29 11.67
N ARG A 93 -19.13 -5.09 12.03
CA ARG A 93 -19.49 -4.68 13.39
C ARG A 93 -20.66 -3.70 13.30
N ASP A 94 -21.49 -3.66 14.32
CA ASP A 94 -22.58 -2.69 14.43
C ASP A 94 -22.01 -1.26 14.57
N GLU A 95 -22.59 -0.30 13.86
CA GLU A 95 -22.03 1.05 13.76
C GLU A 95 -22.21 1.89 15.02
N LEU A 96 -23.19 1.54 15.87
CA LEU A 96 -23.49 2.28 17.09
C LEU A 96 -22.75 1.71 18.29
N THR A 97 -22.72 0.38 18.41
CA THR A 97 -22.13 -0.35 19.54
C THR A 97 -20.69 -0.76 19.28
N PHE A 98 -20.22 -0.74 18.03
CA PHE A 98 -18.87 -1.15 17.63
C PHE A 98 -18.57 -2.64 17.87
N GLU A 99 -19.58 -3.43 18.25
CA GLU A 99 -19.46 -4.86 18.54
C GLU A 99 -19.66 -5.67 17.25
N SER A 100 -18.93 -6.77 17.10
CA SER A 100 -19.08 -7.70 15.98
C SER A 100 -20.52 -8.19 15.87
N GLU A 101 -21.05 -8.23 14.64
CA GLU A 101 -22.42 -8.70 14.39
C GLU A 101 -22.61 -10.19 14.70
N SER A 102 -21.53 -10.98 14.68
CA SER A 102 -21.57 -12.44 14.84
C SER A 102 -21.02 -12.94 16.18
N ILE A 103 -20.20 -12.14 16.88
CA ILE A 103 -19.53 -12.55 18.13
C ILE A 103 -19.66 -11.46 19.19
N LYS A 104 -20.45 -11.73 20.22
CA LYS A 104 -20.58 -10.83 21.37
C LYS A 104 -19.25 -10.73 22.13
N GLY A 105 -18.92 -9.53 22.59
CA GLY A 105 -17.70 -9.18 23.30
C GLY A 105 -16.51 -8.84 22.39
N LEU A 106 -16.63 -9.00 21.07
CA LEU A 106 -15.58 -8.69 20.11
C LEU A 106 -15.81 -7.31 19.48
N TYR A 107 -14.78 -6.44 19.49
CA TYR A 107 -14.84 -5.07 18.94
C TYR A 107 -13.79 -4.88 17.84
N PRO A 108 -14.08 -5.31 16.58
CA PRO A 108 -13.15 -5.12 15.47
C PRO A 108 -12.85 -3.63 15.29
N SER A 109 -11.57 -3.23 15.27
CA SER A 109 -11.19 -1.81 15.25
C SER A 109 -9.94 -1.54 14.42
N GLY A 110 -9.81 -0.30 13.96
CA GLY A 110 -8.66 0.20 13.21
C GLY A 110 -8.57 -0.35 11.78
N GLU A 111 -7.40 -0.16 11.17
CA GLU A 111 -7.16 -0.51 9.76
C GLU A 111 -7.27 -2.02 9.52
N GLY A 112 -6.74 -2.86 10.42
CA GLY A 112 -6.82 -4.31 10.30
C GLY A 112 -8.25 -4.85 10.21
N ALA A 113 -9.21 -4.18 10.85
CA ALA A 113 -10.63 -4.52 10.77
C ALA A 113 -11.37 -3.85 9.59
N GLY A 114 -10.71 -2.93 8.88
CA GLY A 114 -11.27 -2.22 7.73
C GLY A 114 -12.05 -0.93 8.06
N TYR A 115 -11.82 -0.32 9.24
CA TYR A 115 -12.53 0.91 9.67
C TYR A 115 -11.64 2.16 9.72
N ALA A 116 -10.37 2.03 9.34
CA ALA A 116 -9.42 3.13 9.28
C ALA A 116 -8.39 2.89 8.18
N GLY A 117 -7.58 3.91 7.85
CA GLY A 117 -6.57 3.84 6.78
C GLY A 117 -5.28 4.59 7.12
N GLY A 118 -4.99 4.76 8.40
CA GLY A 118 -3.81 5.49 8.86
C GLY A 118 -3.83 5.76 10.36
N ILE A 119 -2.69 6.22 10.89
CA ILE A 119 -2.41 6.35 12.33
C ILE A 119 -3.55 7.09 13.07
N VAL A 120 -3.89 8.30 12.61
CA VAL A 120 -4.90 9.14 13.27
C VAL A 120 -6.29 8.49 13.21
N SER A 121 -6.71 8.01 12.03
CA SER A 121 -8.01 7.35 11.89
C SER A 121 -8.13 6.08 12.73
N SER A 122 -7.05 5.29 12.83
CA SER A 122 -7.03 4.07 13.64
C SER A 122 -7.09 4.40 15.13
N ALA A 123 -6.42 5.46 15.57
CA ALA A 123 -6.51 5.93 16.96
C ALA A 123 -7.93 6.43 17.30
N VAL A 124 -8.54 7.23 16.43
CA VAL A 124 -9.91 7.71 16.62
C VAL A 124 -10.90 6.55 16.66
N ASP A 125 -10.76 5.57 15.76
CA ASP A 125 -11.60 4.38 15.76
C ASP A 125 -11.45 3.58 17.07
N GLY A 126 -10.22 3.38 17.53
CA GLY A 126 -9.95 2.72 18.81
C GLY A 126 -10.57 3.42 20.01
N ILE A 127 -10.52 4.76 20.06
CA ILE A 127 -11.18 5.54 21.13
C ILE A 127 -12.69 5.29 21.13
N LYS A 128 -13.33 5.31 19.95
CA LYS A 128 -14.78 5.08 19.84
C LYS A 128 -15.16 3.66 20.27
N SER A 129 -14.42 2.65 19.82
CA SER A 129 -14.63 1.26 20.25
C SER A 129 -14.46 1.10 21.76
N ALA A 130 -13.46 1.75 22.35
CA ALA A 130 -13.25 1.73 23.80
C ALA A 130 -14.40 2.41 24.56
N GLN A 131 -14.88 3.56 24.08
CA GLN A 131 -16.03 4.25 24.66
C GLN A 131 -17.30 3.39 24.59
N ALA A 132 -17.57 2.72 23.48
CA ALA A 132 -18.72 1.85 23.32
C ALA A 132 -18.64 0.63 24.26
N LEU A 133 -17.46 0.02 24.39
CA LEU A 133 -17.20 -1.05 25.34
C LEU A 133 -17.44 -0.59 26.79
N ILE A 134 -16.88 0.56 27.19
CA ILE A 134 -17.07 1.11 28.54
C ILE A 134 -18.56 1.39 28.79
N ALA A 135 -19.26 2.00 27.83
CA ALA A 135 -20.67 2.33 27.96
C ALA A 135 -21.55 1.09 28.20
N LYS A 136 -21.19 -0.06 27.61
CA LYS A 136 -21.90 -1.33 27.77
C LYS A 136 -21.66 -2.00 29.13
N TYR A 137 -20.44 -1.90 29.67
CA TYR A 137 -20.03 -2.66 30.87
C TYR A 137 -19.84 -1.80 32.12
N GLN A 138 -20.03 -0.49 32.04
CA GLN A 138 -19.99 0.38 33.22
C GLN A 138 -21.05 -0.07 34.25
N PRO A 139 -20.71 -0.07 35.56
CA PRO A 139 -21.69 -0.36 36.61
C PRO A 139 -22.86 0.62 36.54
N GLN A 140 -24.08 0.13 36.72
CA GLN A 140 -25.23 1.00 36.95
C GLN A 140 -25.15 1.51 38.38
N VAL A 141 -25.02 2.83 38.52
CA VAL A 141 -25.04 3.54 39.81
C VAL A 141 -26.47 3.98 40.10
#